data_AF-G5NML9-F1
#
_entry.id   AF-G5NML9-F1
#
_cell.length_a   1.000
_cell.length_b   1.000
_cell.length_c   1.000
_cell.angle_alpha   90.00
_cell.angle_beta   90.00
_cell.angle_gamma   90.00
#
_symmetry.space_group_name_H-M   'P 1'
#
loop_
_entity.id
_entity.type
_entity.pdbx_description
1 polymer ?
#
loop_
_entity_poly.entity_id
_entity_poly.type
_entity_poly.pdbx_seq_one_letter_code
_entity_poly.pdbx_strand_id
1 'polypeptide(L)' 'MNDFHMLDICIKNNDRLGAMRLLRDKTEFAVRKVLEKLKLKVTLQTGRSFWLWVQNWINSSCKHENTPSEPAYDKS' A
#
# COMPACT_ATOMS: atom_id res chain seq x y z
N MET A 1 -14.96 0.93 9.88
CA MET A 1 -14.36 0.36 8.65
C MET A 1 -12.84 0.36 8.83
N ASN A 2 -12.14 -0.75 8.54
CA ASN A 2 -10.73 -0.89 8.88
C ASN A 2 -9.86 -0.22 7.78
N ASP A 3 -9.09 0.82 8.11
CA ASP A 3 -8.27 1.58 7.15
C ASP A 3 -7.38 0.67 6.29
N PHE A 4 -6.88 -0.41 6.89
CA PHE A 4 -6.14 -1.46 6.18
C PHE A 4 -6.94 -2.11 5.04
N HIS A 5 -8.20 -2.46 5.27
CA HIS A 5 -9.04 -3.10 4.25
C HIS A 5 -9.36 -2.12 3.11
N MET A 6 -9.63 -0.85 3.46
CA MET A 6 -9.88 0.18 2.44
C MET A 6 -8.65 0.44 1.59
N LEU A 7 -7.46 0.48 2.21
CA LEU A 7 -6.21 0.65 1.48
C LEU A 7 -5.94 -0.54 0.54
N ASP A 8 -6.12 -1.78 1.02
CA ASP A 8 -5.95 -2.99 0.21
C ASP A 8 -6.89 -3.00 -1.01
N ILE A 9 -8.16 -2.60 -0.83
CA ILE A 9 -9.13 -2.44 -1.92
C ILE A 9 -8.66 -1.37 -2.92
N CYS A 10 -8.24 -0.19 -2.45
CA CYS A 10 -7.77 0.88 -3.33
C CYS A 10 -6.55 0.43 -4.16
N ILE A 11 -5.59 -0.28 -3.56
CA ILE A 11 -4.43 -0.81 -4.26
C ILE A 11 -4.86 -1.83 -5.33
N LYS A 12 -5.71 -2.81 -4.97
CA LYS A 12 -6.20 -3.86 -5.90
C LYS A 12 -7.02 -3.29 -7.07
N ASN A 13 -7.76 -2.22 -6.83
CA ASN A 13 -8.58 -1.56 -7.85
C ASN A 13 -7.81 -0.49 -8.65
N ASN A 14 -6.49 -0.36 -8.44
CA ASN A 14 -5.68 0.71 -9.01
C ASN A 14 -6.21 2.13 -8.71
N ASP A 15 -6.97 2.29 -7.62
CA ASP A 15 -7.48 3.57 -7.16
C ASP A 15 -6.42 4.31 -6.33
N ARG A 16 -5.45 4.88 -7.05
CA ARG A 16 -4.38 5.71 -6.47
C ARG A 16 -4.93 6.89 -5.66
N LEU A 17 -5.94 7.57 -6.19
CA LEU A 17 -6.46 8.79 -5.56
C LEU A 17 -7.20 8.46 -4.26
N GLY A 18 -7.96 7.36 -4.24
CA GLY A 18 -8.57 6.81 -3.05
C GLY A 18 -7.54 6.43 -1.99
N ALA A 19 -6.47 5.71 -2.39
CA ALA A 19 -5.38 5.34 -1.48
C ALA A 19 -4.69 6.57 -0.86
N MET A 20 -4.35 7.57 -1.68
CA MET A 20 -3.72 8.81 -1.19
C MET A 20 -4.66 9.59 -0.25
N ARG A 21 -5.94 9.67 -0.59
CA ARG A 21 -6.94 10.37 0.23
C ARG A 21 -7.15 9.68 1.57
N LEU A 22 -7.21 8.35 1.58
CA LEU A 22 -7.38 7.54 2.79
C LEU A 22 -6.25 7.77 3.81
N LEU A 23 -5.02 7.95 3.33
CA LEU A 23 -3.85 8.16 4.19
C LEU A 23 -3.61 9.62 4.57
N ARG A 24 -4.15 10.59 3.82
CA ARG A 24 -3.92 12.02 4.01
C ARG A 24 -4.34 12.52 5.39
N ASP A 25 -5.48 12.05 5.89
CA ASP A 25 -6.03 12.51 7.17
C ASP A 25 -5.50 11.71 8.37
N LYS A 26 -4.52 10.83 8.15
CA LYS A 26 -3.93 9.96 9.18
C LYS A 26 -2.59 10.51 9.64
N THR A 27 -2.24 10.20 10.89
CA THR A 27 -0.91 10.49 11.41
C THR A 27 0.13 9.57 10.78
N GLU A 28 1.37 10.04 10.68
CA GLU A 28 2.49 9.21 10.17
C GLU A 28 2.58 7.85 10.91
N PHE A 29 2.39 7.86 12.23
CA PHE A 29 2.39 6.64 13.04
C PHE A 29 1.28 5.65 12.62
N ALA A 30 0.07 6.14 12.39
CA ALA A 30 -1.04 5.30 11.95
C ALA A 30 -0.77 4.72 10.55
N VAL A 31 -0.27 5.53 9.62
CA VAL A 31 0.10 5.07 8.28
C VAL A 31 1.19 4.01 8.34
N ARG A 32 2.24 4.20 9.15
CA ARG A 32 3.27 3.18 9.38
C ARG A 32 2.67 1.85 9.83
N LYS A 33 1.78 1.86 10.81
CA LYS A 33 1.13 0.64 11.32
C LYS A 33 0.29 -0.07 10.25
N VAL A 34 -0.43 0.69 9.43
CA VAL A 34 -1.20 0.13 8.31
C VAL A 34 -0.28 -0.51 7.26
N LEU A 35 0.82 0.14 6.90
CA LEU A 35 1.78 -0.38 5.92
C LEU A 35 2.58 -1.58 6.46
N GLU A 36 2.96 -1.56 7.74
CA GLU A 36 3.56 -2.71 8.44
C GLU A 36 2.61 -3.92 8.42
N LYS A 37 1.30 -3.69 8.60
CA LYS A 37 0.28 -4.73 8.52
C LYS A 37 0.14 -5.33 7.11
N LEU A 38 0.47 -4.55 6.08
CA LEU A 38 0.60 -5.02 4.69
C LEU A 38 1.95 -5.75 4.43
N LYS A 39 2.72 -6.04 5.48
CA LYS A 39 4.06 -6.67 5.42
C LYS A 39 5.10 -5.86 4.62
N LEU A 40 4.92 -4.54 4.55
CA LEU A 40 5.87 -3.65 3.90
C LEU A 40 6.99 -3.25 4.85
N LYS A 41 8.22 -3.18 4.34
CA LYS A 41 9.33 -2.55 5.06
C LYS A 41 9.24 -1.04 4.92
N VAL A 42 8.64 -0.39 5.91
CA VAL A 42 8.42 1.06 5.92
C VAL A 42 9.75 1.81 6.15
N THR A 43 9.93 2.94 5.47
CA THR A 43 11.11 3.81 5.64
C THR A 43 11.25 4.32 7.07
N LEU A 44 12.48 4.52 7.58
CA LEU A 44 12.71 5.16 8.89
C LEU A 44 12.63 6.70 8.83
N GLN A 45 12.57 7.27 7.63
CA GLN A 45 12.47 8.73 7.43
C GLN A 45 11.13 9.27 7.92
N THR A 46 11.09 10.52 8.39
CA THR A 46 9.88 11.16 8.93
C THR A 46 9.47 12.40 8.12
N GLY A 47 8.27 12.91 8.38
CA GLY A 47 7.79 14.18 7.81
C GLY A 47 7.64 14.13 6.29
N ARG A 48 8.14 15.14 5.57
CA ARG A 48 7.96 15.23 4.11
C ARG A 48 8.54 14.03 3.37
N SER A 49 9.70 13.54 3.79
CA SER A 49 10.38 12.41 3.16
C SER A 49 9.60 11.11 3.35
N PHE A 50 8.97 10.93 4.52
CA PHE A 50 8.02 9.84 4.75
C PHE A 50 6.87 9.88 3.74
N TRP A 51 6.20 11.03 3.62
CA TRP A 51 5.04 11.17 2.73
C TRP A 51 5.39 11.03 1.24
N LEU A 52 6.59 11.45 0.84
CA LEU A 52 7.09 11.22 -0.51
C LEU A 52 7.31 9.72 -0.78
N TRP A 53 7.90 9.01 0.18
CA TRP A 53 8.06 7.55 0.09
C TRP A 53 6.70 6.83 0.00
N VAL A 54 5.71 7.23 0.81
CA VAL A 54 4.35 6.68 0.75
C VAL A 54 3.72 6.90 -0.62
N GLN A 55 3.81 8.12 -1.17
CA GLN A 55 3.28 8.41 -2.50
C GLN A 55 3.96 7.57 -3.59
N ASN A 56 5.29 7.44 -3.54
CA ASN A 56 6.03 6.61 -4.48
C ASN A 56 5.61 5.14 -4.38
N TRP A 57 5.44 4.62 -3.16
CA TRP A 57 4.95 3.27 -2.95
C TRP A 57 3.55 3.07 -3.54
N ILE A 58 2.57 3.93 -3.25
CA ILE A 58 1.21 3.84 -3.83
C ILE A 58 1.29 3.87 -5.36
N ASN A 59 2.08 4.80 -5.92
CA ASN A 59 2.26 4.91 -7.37
C ASN A 59 2.83 3.63 -7.99
N SER A 60 3.74 2.94 -7.31
CA SER A 60 4.30 1.67 -7.78
C SER A 60 3.33 0.51 -7.60
N SER A 61 2.61 0.46 -6.49
CA SER A 61 1.65 -0.60 -6.18
C SER A 61 0.41 -0.58 -7.07
N CYS A 62 -0.11 0.60 -7.42
CA CYS A 62 -1.23 0.75 -8.36
C CYS A 62 -0.81 0.63 -9.85
N LYS A 63 0.46 0.34 -10.15
CA LYS A 63 0.94 0.08 -11.52
C LYS A 63 1.14 -1.41 -11.80
N HIS A 64 1.07 -2.27 -10.79
CA HIS A 64 1.11 -3.71 -10.99
C HIS A 64 -0.25 -4.19 -11.49
N GLU A 65 -0.46 -4.03 -12.80
CA GLU A 65 -1.47 -4.79 -13.53
C GLU A 65 -0.99 -6.25 -13.65
N ASN A 66 -1.77 -7.18 -13.10
CA ASN A 66 -1.83 -8.60 -13.43
C ASN A 66 -0.51 -9.38 -13.60
N THR A 67 -0.05 -10.03 -12.52
CA THR A 67 0.35 -11.44 -12.68
C THR A 67 -0.64 -12.30 -11.89
N PRO A 68 -1.39 -13.20 -12.55
CA PRO A 68 -1.98 -14.31 -11.83
C PRO A 68 -0.79 -15.12 -11.31
N SER A 69 -0.53 -15.02 -10.01
CA SER A 69 0.32 -15.97 -9.32
C SER A 69 -0.46 -17.29 -9.21
N GLU A 70 -0.55 -18.02 -10.32
CA GLU A 70 -0.76 -19.46 -10.27
C GLU A 70 0.48 -20.08 -9.60
N PRO A 71 0.32 -20.82 -8.49
CA PRO A 71 1.39 -21.67 -8.02
C PRO A 71 1.52 -22.83 -9.01
N ALA A 72 2.55 -22.80 -9.85
CA ALA A 72 3.03 -23.98 -10.58
C ALA A 72 3.62 -24.97 -9.56
N TYR A 73 2.75 -25.71 -8.87
CA TYR A 73 3.06 -27.02 -8.32
C TYR A 73 2.27 -28.04 -9.13
N ASP A 74 2.73 -28.28 -10.36
CA ASP A 74 2.46 -29.54 -11.02
C ASP A 74 3.44 -30.57 -10.44
N LYS A 75 2.95 -31.32 -9.45
CA LYS A 75 3.45 -32.65 -9.14
C LYS A 75 2.51 -33.63 -9.85
N SER A 76 2.99 -34.31 -10.88
CA SER A 76 2.91 -35.78 -11.02
C SER A 76 3.56 -36.28 -12.30
#